data_AF-A0A7S0Z747-F1
#
_entry.id   AF-A0A7S0Z747-F1
#
_cell.length_a   1.000
_cell.length_b   1.000
_cell.length_c   1.000
_cell.angle_alpha   90.00
_cell.angle_beta   90.00
_cell.angle_gamma   90.00
#
_symmetry.space_group_name_H-M   'P 1'
#
loop_
_entity.id
_entity.type
_entity.pdbx_description
1 polymer ?
#
loop_
_entity_poly.entity_id
_entity_poly.type
_entity_poly.pdbx_seq_one_letter_code
_entity_poly.pdbx_strand_id
1 'polypeptide(L)'
;KDIIKSPAAKAETYKVAVDRIRREALEGKSKSAKGIGLAQSRLKAIFVHLRKVANHPLLVRHRYTDQDLIEIADACHKRRIFGPDARIERVQEHVSGLSDFSLHQLCGDYMLGGVLKDKMLDPELGMQSAKIQRLKELLVELKEKGSRPLIFSQWKIMLDILEWVLSNLGLAYARLDGDTAVEDRQDLVDKFNAKDSPLFTFILSTRAGGQGLNLTGADTVILHDVDFNPQIDRQAEDRCHRLGQEKTVTVYRLVTKDSVDEKIVAIAEQKNASRCRNP
;
A
#
# COMPACT_ATOMS: atom_id res chain seq x y z
N LYS A 1 14.65 -4.86 -12.51
CA LYS A 1 13.83 -5.47 -11.43
C LYS A 1 14.64 -5.36 -10.16
N ASP A 2 14.14 -4.68 -9.13
CA ASP A 2 14.85 -4.57 -7.86
C ASP A 2 14.27 -5.63 -6.90
N ILE A 3 15.03 -6.72 -6.72
CA ILE A 3 14.66 -7.80 -5.80
C ILE A 3 15.12 -7.40 -4.40
N ILE A 4 14.16 -7.28 -3.49
CA ILE A 4 14.40 -6.81 -2.12
C ILE A 4 14.51 -8.01 -1.18
N LYS A 5 15.62 -8.13 -0.47
CA LYS A 5 15.77 -9.11 0.60
C LYS A 5 15.09 -8.60 1.87
N SER A 6 14.19 -9.38 2.46
CA SER A 6 13.51 -9.02 3.69
C SER A 6 14.43 -9.21 4.92
N PRO A 7 14.58 -8.24 5.83
CA PRO A 7 15.24 -8.41 7.12
C PRO A 7 14.60 -9.53 7.96
N ALA A 8 15.40 -10.22 8.79
CA ALA A 8 14.97 -11.38 9.57
C ALA A 8 13.71 -11.16 10.42
N ALA A 9 13.60 -10.01 11.11
CA ALA A 9 12.41 -9.67 11.91
C ALA A 9 11.13 -9.52 11.07
N LYS A 10 11.25 -9.06 9.83
CA LYS A 10 10.12 -8.90 8.90
C LYS A 10 9.74 -10.24 8.26
N ALA A 11 10.73 -11.11 8.05
CA ALA A 11 10.49 -12.51 7.71
C ALA A 11 9.75 -13.24 8.83
N GLU A 12 9.95 -12.87 10.11
CA GLU A 12 9.23 -13.46 11.24
C GLU A 12 7.75 -13.08 11.24
N THR A 13 7.38 -11.80 11.05
CA THR A 13 5.96 -11.41 10.90
C THR A 13 5.30 -12.12 9.71
N TYR A 14 6.03 -12.25 8.60
CA TYR A 14 5.55 -13.00 7.43
C TYR A 14 5.38 -14.49 7.75
N LYS A 15 6.34 -15.12 8.43
CA LYS A 15 6.23 -16.52 8.89
C LYS A 15 5.09 -16.72 9.87
N VAL A 16 4.94 -15.86 10.88
CA VAL A 16 3.83 -15.90 11.84
C VAL A 16 2.49 -15.76 11.13
N ALA A 17 2.37 -14.83 10.18
CA ALA A 17 1.17 -14.70 9.36
C ALA A 17 0.91 -15.97 8.53
N VAL A 18 1.94 -16.49 7.85
CA VAL A 18 1.87 -17.75 7.06
C VAL A 18 1.53 -18.94 7.95
N ASP A 19 2.05 -19.01 9.17
CA ASP A 19 1.88 -20.14 10.09
C ASP A 19 0.55 -20.08 10.83
N ARG A 20 0.04 -18.88 11.14
CA ARG A 20 -1.34 -18.68 11.58
C ARG A 20 -2.31 -19.12 10.47
N ILE A 21 -2.04 -18.69 9.24
CA ILE A 21 -2.78 -19.10 8.04
C ILE A 21 -2.73 -20.63 7.83
N ARG A 22 -1.55 -21.25 7.98
CA ARG A 22 -1.38 -22.70 7.86
C ARG A 22 -2.12 -23.44 8.95
N ARG A 23 -2.09 -22.95 10.20
CA ARG A 23 -2.85 -23.53 11.32
C ARG A 23 -4.35 -23.43 11.08
N GLU A 24 -4.87 -22.25 10.73
CA GLU A 24 -6.29 -22.07 10.39
C GLU A 24 -6.71 -22.95 9.19
N ALA A 25 -5.82 -23.16 8.22
CA ALA A 25 -6.04 -24.05 7.08
C ALA A 25 -6.06 -25.55 7.47
N LEU A 26 -5.24 -25.96 8.44
CA LEU A 26 -5.17 -27.32 8.95
C LEU A 26 -6.31 -27.63 9.93
N GLU A 27 -6.66 -26.70 10.81
CA GLU A 27 -7.81 -26.81 11.73
C GLU A 27 -9.15 -26.83 10.96
N GLY A 28 -9.22 -26.11 9.84
CA GLY A 28 -10.35 -26.19 8.91
C GLY A 28 -10.56 -27.58 8.29
N LYS A 29 -9.53 -28.43 8.19
CA LYS A 29 -9.67 -29.83 7.74
C LYS A 29 -10.27 -30.74 8.80
N SER A 30 -10.06 -30.44 10.09
CA SER A 30 -10.59 -31.25 11.20
C SER A 30 -12.11 -31.21 11.29
N LYS A 31 -12.76 -30.11 10.86
CA LYS A 31 -14.22 -29.95 10.92
C LYS A 31 -14.98 -30.45 9.69
N SER A 32 -14.30 -30.83 8.59
CA SER A 32 -14.94 -31.46 7.44
C SER A 32 -14.51 -32.91 7.29
N ALA A 33 -15.34 -33.85 7.75
CA ALA A 33 -15.18 -35.28 7.53
C ALA A 33 -15.31 -35.71 6.04
N LYS A 34 -15.31 -34.76 5.09
CA LYS A 34 -15.22 -35.00 3.66
C LYS A 34 -14.17 -34.06 3.09
N GLY A 35 -13.05 -34.63 2.63
CA GLY A 35 -11.89 -33.90 2.13
C GLY A 35 -12.19 -33.02 0.91
N ILE A 36 -12.65 -31.81 1.16
CA ILE A 36 -12.75 -30.74 0.17
C ILE A 36 -11.85 -29.63 0.70
N GLY A 37 -10.87 -29.21 -0.10
CA GLY A 37 -9.84 -28.23 0.29
C GLY A 37 -10.41 -26.90 0.80
N LEU A 38 -9.52 -26.01 1.28
CA LEU A 38 -9.93 -24.68 1.74
C LEU A 38 -10.87 -24.02 0.72
N ALA A 39 -12.02 -23.53 1.20
CA ALA A 39 -12.95 -22.76 0.38
C ALA A 39 -12.21 -21.64 -0.37
N GLN A 40 -12.47 -21.50 -1.67
CA GLN A 40 -11.76 -20.54 -2.54
C GLN A 40 -11.79 -19.10 -2.01
N SER A 41 -12.86 -18.71 -1.31
CA SER A 41 -12.98 -17.39 -0.66
C SER A 41 -11.93 -17.19 0.45
N ARG A 42 -11.65 -18.21 1.26
CA ARG A 42 -10.62 -18.17 2.32
C ARG A 42 -9.22 -18.09 1.73
N LEU A 43 -8.93 -18.85 0.67
CA LEU A 43 -7.64 -18.76 -0.04
C LEU A 43 -7.38 -17.37 -0.62
N LYS A 44 -8.42 -16.72 -1.17
CA LYS A 44 -8.34 -15.34 -1.65
C LYS A 44 -8.03 -14.35 -0.51
N ALA A 45 -8.72 -14.49 0.63
CA ALA A 45 -8.49 -13.63 1.81
C ALA A 45 -7.05 -13.80 2.36
N ILE A 46 -6.58 -15.03 2.47
CA ILE A 46 -5.22 -15.38 2.84
C ILE A 46 -4.21 -14.73 1.90
N PHE A 47 -4.42 -14.87 0.58
CA PHE A 47 -3.52 -14.32 -0.42
C PHE A 47 -3.44 -12.79 -0.33
N VAL A 48 -4.57 -12.12 -0.12
CA VAL A 48 -4.63 -10.67 0.13
C VAL A 48 -3.84 -10.30 1.39
N HIS A 49 -3.99 -11.07 2.47
CA HIS A 49 -3.25 -10.84 3.71
C HIS A 49 -1.73 -10.97 3.49
N LEU A 50 -1.28 -12.00 2.77
CA LEU A 50 0.14 -12.18 2.44
C LEU A 50 0.69 -11.03 1.60
N ARG A 51 -0.10 -10.49 0.66
CA ARG A 51 0.30 -9.32 -0.14
C ARG A 51 0.48 -8.09 0.74
N LYS A 52 -0.45 -7.86 1.68
CA LYS A 52 -0.36 -6.75 2.64
C LYS A 52 0.92 -6.84 3.47
N VAL A 53 1.22 -8.01 4.05
CA VAL A 53 2.44 -8.21 4.86
C VAL A 53 3.71 -8.05 4.03
N ALA A 54 3.73 -8.57 2.79
CA ALA A 54 4.87 -8.40 1.88
C ALA A 54 5.11 -6.94 1.48
N ASN A 55 4.07 -6.09 1.56
CA ASN A 55 4.13 -4.67 1.24
C ASN A 55 4.55 -3.83 2.47
N HIS A 56 3.79 -3.92 3.56
CA HIS A 56 4.10 -3.24 4.83
C HIS A 56 3.42 -3.93 6.02
N PRO A 57 4.13 -4.17 7.16
CA PRO A 57 3.53 -4.80 8.34
C PRO A 57 2.30 -4.07 8.90
N LEU A 58 2.30 -2.73 8.84
CA LEU A 58 1.18 -1.92 9.35
C LEU A 58 -0.13 -2.06 8.54
N LEU A 59 -0.12 -2.76 7.41
CA LEU A 59 -1.33 -3.06 6.63
C LEU A 59 -2.17 -4.20 7.21
N VAL A 60 -1.67 -4.85 8.25
CA VAL A 60 -2.38 -5.89 9.02
C VAL A 60 -2.35 -5.52 10.49
N ARG A 61 -3.25 -6.12 11.29
CA ARG A 61 -3.24 -5.94 12.73
C ARG A 61 -2.21 -6.86 13.36
N HIS A 62 -1.23 -6.29 14.04
CA HIS A 62 -0.21 -7.04 14.79
C HIS A 62 0.20 -6.35 16.10
N ARG A 63 0.15 -5.02 16.15
CA ARG A 63 0.60 -4.22 17.29
C ARG A 63 -0.51 -3.90 18.28
N TYR A 64 -1.72 -3.61 17.80
CA TYR A 64 -2.84 -3.29 18.67
C TYR A 64 -3.48 -4.56 19.24
N THR A 65 -3.52 -4.63 20.57
CA THR A 65 -4.12 -5.75 21.31
C THR A 65 -5.65 -5.70 21.25
N ASP A 66 -6.33 -6.80 21.58
CA ASP A 66 -7.79 -6.80 21.65
C ASP A 66 -8.31 -5.82 22.72
N GLN A 67 -7.54 -5.61 23.80
CA GLN A 67 -7.85 -4.61 24.81
C GLN A 67 -7.76 -3.18 24.25
N ASP A 68 -6.73 -2.88 23.43
CA ASP A 68 -6.63 -1.59 22.76
C ASP A 68 -7.83 -1.34 21.84
N LEU A 69 -8.29 -2.36 21.11
CA LEU A 69 -9.46 -2.26 20.23
C LEU A 69 -10.73 -1.89 21.00
N ILE A 70 -10.93 -2.47 22.19
CA ILE A 70 -12.07 -2.14 23.06
C ILE A 70 -11.98 -0.67 23.49
N GLU A 71 -10.82 -0.23 23.95
CA GLU A 71 -10.60 1.16 24.39
C GLU A 71 -10.78 2.17 23.26
N ILE A 72 -10.27 1.86 22.06
CA ILE A 72 -10.44 2.68 20.85
C ILE A 72 -11.91 2.74 20.47
N ALA A 73 -12.62 1.61 20.44
CA ALA A 73 -14.04 1.54 20.09
C ALA A 73 -14.91 2.34 21.08
N ASP A 74 -14.65 2.20 22.37
CA ASP A 74 -15.36 2.94 23.41
C ASP A 74 -15.15 4.45 23.29
N ALA A 75 -13.91 4.89 23.06
CA ALA A 75 -13.60 6.31 22.85
C ALA A 75 -14.29 6.86 21.60
N CYS A 76 -14.28 6.11 20.49
CA CYS A 76 -14.96 6.50 19.26
C CYS A 76 -16.48 6.58 19.41
N HIS A 77 -17.08 5.62 20.13
CA HIS A 77 -18.51 5.60 20.38
C HIS A 77 -18.94 6.78 21.27
N LYS A 78 -18.22 7.03 22.38
CA LYS A 78 -18.47 8.17 23.28
C LYS A 78 -18.38 9.51 22.55
N ARG A 79 -17.47 9.64 21.58
CA ARG A 79 -17.27 10.84 20.75
C ARG A 79 -18.15 10.88 19.50
N ARG A 80 -18.98 9.86 19.27
CA ARG A 80 -19.89 9.75 18.12
C ARG A 80 -19.19 9.85 16.76
N ILE A 81 -17.96 9.34 16.67
CA ILE A 81 -17.14 9.34 15.44
C ILE A 81 -17.87 8.66 14.28
N PHE A 82 -18.57 7.57 14.57
CA PHE A 82 -19.32 6.78 13.59
C PHE A 82 -20.78 7.24 13.42
N GLY A 83 -21.11 8.45 13.88
CA GLY A 83 -22.46 9.01 13.89
C GLY A 83 -23.18 8.85 15.24
N PRO A 84 -24.25 9.62 15.45
CA PRO A 84 -24.95 9.68 16.74
C PRO A 84 -25.66 8.38 17.12
N ASP A 85 -26.13 7.61 16.13
CA ASP A 85 -26.94 6.39 16.33
C ASP A 85 -26.13 5.10 16.20
N ALA A 86 -24.80 5.20 16.07
CA ALA A 86 -23.94 4.04 15.91
C ALA A 86 -23.85 3.23 17.22
N ARG A 87 -24.41 2.02 17.23
CA ARG A 87 -24.32 1.09 18.38
C ARG A 87 -22.87 0.66 18.63
N ILE A 88 -22.51 0.46 19.90
CA ILE A 88 -21.16 0.08 20.31
C ILE A 88 -20.69 -1.22 19.64
N GLU A 89 -21.57 -2.21 19.45
CA GLU A 89 -21.18 -3.47 18.82
C GLU A 89 -20.77 -3.28 17.36
N ARG A 90 -21.42 -2.35 16.65
CA ARG A 90 -21.06 -2.00 15.26
C ARG A 90 -19.72 -1.26 15.21
N VAL A 91 -19.46 -0.40 16.19
CA VAL A 91 -18.17 0.29 16.32
C VAL A 91 -17.06 -0.71 16.60
N GLN A 92 -17.26 -1.64 17.54
CA GLN A 92 -16.32 -2.70 17.86
C GLN A 92 -16.05 -3.60 16.64
N GLU A 93 -17.09 -4.02 15.92
CA GLU A 93 -16.95 -4.80 14.69
C GLU A 93 -16.11 -4.06 13.65
N HIS A 94 -16.40 -2.77 13.42
CA HIS A 94 -15.63 -1.96 12.48
C HIS A 94 -14.16 -1.85 12.90
N VAL A 95 -13.90 -1.45 14.15
CA VAL A 95 -12.55 -1.27 14.71
C VAL A 95 -11.76 -2.58 14.67
N SER A 96 -12.40 -3.73 14.88
CA SER A 96 -11.76 -5.04 14.82
C SER A 96 -11.23 -5.43 13.43
N GLY A 97 -11.82 -4.89 12.37
CA GLY A 97 -11.42 -5.12 10.99
C GLY A 97 -10.28 -4.23 10.51
N LEU A 98 -9.86 -3.25 11.32
CA LEU A 98 -8.85 -2.27 10.95
C LEU A 98 -7.41 -2.83 11.03
N SER A 99 -6.56 -2.30 10.17
CA SER A 99 -5.11 -2.54 10.22
C SER A 99 -4.44 -1.69 11.30
N ASP A 100 -3.19 -2.00 11.68
CA ASP A 100 -2.45 -1.17 12.62
C ASP A 100 -2.37 0.29 12.16
N PHE A 101 -2.16 0.55 10.86
CA PHE A 101 -2.10 1.93 10.37
C PHE A 101 -3.47 2.63 10.38
N SER A 102 -4.54 1.90 10.09
CA SER A 102 -5.89 2.45 10.16
C SER A 102 -6.30 2.78 11.60
N LEU A 103 -5.89 1.95 12.57
CA LEU A 103 -6.08 2.22 13.99
C LEU A 103 -5.26 3.43 14.44
N HIS A 104 -4.02 3.55 13.97
CA HIS A 104 -3.19 4.75 14.20
C HIS A 104 -3.87 6.03 13.71
N GLN A 105 -4.38 6.03 12.47
CA GLN A 105 -5.11 7.17 11.90
C GLN A 105 -6.36 7.49 12.73
N LEU A 106 -7.12 6.47 13.14
CA LEU A 106 -8.30 6.65 13.97
C LEU A 106 -7.95 7.26 15.33
N CYS A 107 -6.88 6.81 15.99
CA CYS A 107 -6.40 7.39 17.24
C CYS A 107 -6.00 8.87 17.10
N GLY A 108 -5.53 9.27 15.93
CA GLY A 108 -5.15 10.65 15.60
C GLY A 108 -6.32 11.54 15.14
N ASP A 109 -7.54 11.03 15.08
CA ASP A 109 -8.70 11.80 14.61
C ASP A 109 -8.95 13.01 15.52
N TYR A 110 -9.10 14.19 14.91
CA TYR A 110 -9.28 15.45 15.64
C TYR A 110 -10.54 15.46 16.51
N MET A 111 -11.59 14.73 16.11
CA MET A 111 -12.86 14.62 16.85
C MET A 111 -12.69 13.85 18.16
N LEU A 112 -11.64 13.04 18.30
CA LEU A 112 -11.31 12.37 19.56
C LEU A 112 -10.65 13.30 20.58
N GLY A 113 -10.24 14.51 20.18
CA GLY A 113 -9.65 15.50 21.07
C GLY A 113 -8.36 15.01 21.75
N GLY A 114 -7.61 14.12 21.08
CA GLY A 114 -6.34 13.60 21.59
C GLY A 114 -6.45 12.54 22.70
N VAL A 115 -7.65 12.02 23.00
CA VAL A 115 -7.84 11.02 24.08
C VAL A 115 -7.11 9.70 23.82
N LEU A 116 -6.75 9.40 22.57
CA LEU A 116 -6.01 8.19 22.17
C LEU A 116 -4.59 8.50 21.67
N LYS A 117 -4.04 9.68 22.00
CA LYS A 117 -2.73 10.12 21.49
C LYS A 117 -1.60 9.19 21.93
N ASP A 118 -1.69 8.64 23.14
CA ASP A 118 -0.76 7.65 23.69
C ASP A 118 -0.76 6.32 22.92
N LYS A 119 -1.85 6.02 22.21
CA LYS A 119 -1.98 4.83 21.37
C LYS A 119 -1.55 5.06 19.91
N MET A 120 -1.10 6.26 19.56
CA MET A 120 -0.57 6.51 18.21
C MET A 120 0.78 5.83 18.03
N LEU A 121 1.01 5.30 16.83
CA LEU A 121 2.28 4.70 16.44
C LEU A 121 3.39 5.74 16.27
N ASP A 122 4.61 5.34 16.62
CA ASP A 122 5.83 6.11 16.34
C ASP A 122 6.07 6.23 14.82
N PRO A 123 6.34 7.43 14.28
CA PRO A 123 6.75 7.66 12.88
C PRO A 123 7.83 6.73 12.33
N GLU A 124 8.77 6.28 13.17
CA GLU A 124 9.81 5.33 12.76
C GLU A 124 9.23 3.98 12.32
N LEU A 125 8.03 3.61 12.78
CA LEU A 125 7.36 2.37 12.37
C LEU A 125 6.99 2.37 10.89
N GLY A 126 6.77 3.54 10.27
CA GLY A 126 6.58 3.66 8.83
C GLY A 126 7.81 3.22 8.03
N MET A 127 9.00 3.27 8.63
CA MET A 127 10.25 2.82 8.01
C MET A 127 10.46 1.30 8.14
N GLN A 128 9.61 0.59 8.89
CA GLN A 128 9.78 -0.83 9.21
C GLN A 128 9.22 -1.78 8.15
N SER A 129 9.38 -1.46 6.86
CA SER A 129 9.15 -2.38 5.73
C SER A 129 10.42 -2.52 4.88
N ALA A 130 10.67 -3.70 4.30
CA ALA A 130 11.79 -3.89 3.40
C ALA A 130 11.64 -3.03 2.13
N LYS A 131 10.39 -2.87 1.65
CA LYS A 131 10.09 -2.01 0.51
C LYS A 131 10.32 -0.54 0.81
N ILE A 132 9.89 -0.06 1.98
CA ILE A 132 10.13 1.33 2.38
C ILE A 132 11.63 1.62 2.57
N GLN A 133 12.39 0.68 3.14
CA GLN A 133 13.84 0.84 3.26
C GLN A 133 14.52 0.96 1.90
N ARG A 134 14.21 0.05 0.97
CA ARG A 134 14.74 0.14 -0.41
C ARG A 134 14.25 1.40 -1.12
N LEU A 135 12.99 1.77 -0.93
CA LEU A 135 12.41 2.98 -1.50
C LEU A 135 13.16 4.21 -0.99
N LYS A 136 13.44 4.33 0.31
CA LYS A 136 14.20 5.44 0.89
C LYS A 136 15.57 5.60 0.22
N GLU A 137 16.34 4.51 0.09
CA GLU A 137 17.63 4.52 -0.60
C GLU A 137 17.48 5.01 -2.04
N LEU A 138 16.53 4.44 -2.78
CA LEU A 138 16.26 4.81 -4.17
C LEU A 138 15.84 6.28 -4.31
N LEU A 139 15.00 6.80 -3.40
CA LEU A 139 14.57 8.20 -3.44
C LEU A 139 15.73 9.17 -3.17
N VAL A 140 16.68 8.81 -2.31
CA VAL A 140 17.90 9.61 -2.10
C VAL A 140 18.73 9.64 -3.40
N GLU A 141 19.01 8.48 -3.99
CA GLU A 141 19.75 8.38 -5.25
C GLU A 141 19.08 9.17 -6.39
N LEU A 142 17.75 9.09 -6.51
CA LEU A 142 17.01 9.81 -7.54
C LEU A 142 17.02 11.31 -7.31
N LYS A 143 16.90 11.76 -6.05
CA LYS A 143 16.96 13.17 -5.69
C LYS A 143 18.33 13.77 -6.01
N GLU A 144 19.41 13.06 -5.72
CA GLU A 144 20.78 13.47 -6.06
C GLU A 144 21.00 13.58 -7.58
N LYS A 145 20.35 12.72 -8.36
CA LYS A 145 20.37 12.75 -9.84
C LYS A 145 19.45 13.80 -10.46
N GLY A 146 18.64 14.50 -9.66
CA GLY A 146 17.62 15.43 -10.17
C GLY A 146 16.45 14.73 -10.88
N SER A 147 16.26 13.43 -10.64
CA SER A 147 15.15 12.64 -11.14
C SER A 147 13.90 12.84 -10.30
N ARG A 148 12.72 12.77 -10.93
CA ARG A 148 11.43 12.91 -10.25
C ARG A 148 10.59 11.64 -10.43
N PRO A 149 10.38 10.85 -9.36
CA PRO A 149 9.65 9.59 -9.48
C PRO A 149 8.13 9.76 -9.34
N LEU A 150 7.38 8.94 -10.09
CA LEU A 150 6.02 8.55 -9.77
C LEU A 150 6.05 7.26 -8.96
N ILE A 151 5.30 7.17 -7.87
CA ILE A 151 5.21 5.97 -7.04
C ILE A 151 3.78 5.44 -7.08
N PHE A 152 3.59 4.25 -7.64
CA PHE A 152 2.27 3.63 -7.75
C PHE A 152 2.07 2.55 -6.69
N SER A 153 0.86 2.48 -6.15
CA SER A 153 0.41 1.36 -5.32
C SER A 153 -1.01 0.92 -5.64
N GLN A 154 -1.30 -0.37 -5.47
CA GLN A 154 -2.67 -0.91 -5.59
C GLN A 154 -3.52 -0.62 -4.34
N TRP A 155 -2.92 -0.24 -3.22
CA TRP A 155 -3.61 -0.10 -1.93
C TRP A 155 -3.62 1.37 -1.50
N LYS A 156 -4.81 1.95 -1.38
CA LYS A 156 -4.97 3.33 -0.88
C LYS A 156 -4.30 3.52 0.49
N ILE A 157 -4.53 2.59 1.42
CA ILE A 157 -3.91 2.61 2.75
C ILE A 157 -2.36 2.56 2.71
N MET A 158 -1.76 2.02 1.64
CA MET A 158 -0.31 2.08 1.45
C MET A 158 0.14 3.47 0.99
N LEU A 159 -0.68 4.19 0.22
CA LEU A 159 -0.43 5.61 -0.08
C LEU A 159 -0.46 6.44 1.19
N ASP A 160 -1.38 6.17 2.12
CA ASP A 160 -1.42 6.85 3.43
C ASP A 160 -0.11 6.61 4.22
N ILE A 161 0.43 5.38 4.21
CA ILE A 161 1.74 5.07 4.81
C ILE A 161 2.88 5.80 4.07
N LEU A 162 2.83 5.87 2.73
CA LEU A 162 3.82 6.58 1.94
C LEU A 162 3.82 8.07 2.24
N GLU A 163 2.67 8.71 2.41
CA GLU A 163 2.57 10.12 2.85
C GLU A 163 3.24 10.33 4.20
N TRP A 164 2.98 9.44 5.16
CA TRP A 164 3.58 9.50 6.48
C TRP A 164 5.11 9.36 6.43
N VAL A 165 5.59 8.41 5.62
CA VAL A 165 7.02 8.18 5.38
C VAL A 165 7.69 9.36 4.68
N LEU A 166 7.10 9.87 3.59
CA LEU A 166 7.65 10.98 2.80
C LEU A 166 7.69 12.28 3.61
N SER A 167 6.65 12.55 4.40
CA SER A 167 6.61 13.68 5.33
C SER A 167 7.73 13.60 6.36
N ASN A 168 7.94 12.42 6.96
CA ASN A 168 9.04 12.21 7.92
C ASN A 168 10.43 12.33 7.28
N LEU A 169 10.55 12.08 5.97
CA LEU A 169 11.79 12.29 5.21
C LEU A 169 11.97 13.74 4.70
N GLY A 170 10.98 14.63 4.91
CA GLY A 170 11.01 15.99 4.38
C GLY A 170 10.99 16.04 2.85
N LEU A 171 10.36 15.06 2.20
CA LEU A 171 10.23 15.00 0.74
C LEU A 171 8.88 15.56 0.32
N ALA A 172 8.88 16.63 -0.47
CA ALA A 172 7.66 17.21 -1.00
C ALA A 172 7.00 16.28 -2.03
N TYR A 173 5.69 16.06 -1.89
CA TYR A 173 4.95 15.14 -2.74
C TYR A 173 3.56 15.65 -3.09
N ALA A 174 2.99 15.13 -4.18
CA ALA A 174 1.56 15.19 -4.47
C ALA A 174 0.95 13.78 -4.40
N ARG A 175 -0.37 13.71 -4.18
CA ARG A 175 -1.12 12.45 -4.10
C ARG A 175 -2.33 12.48 -5.01
N LEU A 176 -2.56 11.38 -5.72
CA LEU A 176 -3.76 11.21 -6.55
C LEU A 176 -4.29 9.78 -6.42
N ASP A 177 -5.52 9.66 -5.93
CA ASP A 177 -6.21 8.38 -5.82
C ASP A 177 -7.69 8.48 -6.21
N GLY A 178 -8.48 7.47 -5.84
CA GLY A 178 -9.91 7.41 -6.18
C GLY A 178 -10.76 8.47 -5.47
N ASP A 179 -10.27 9.03 -4.36
CA ASP A 179 -11.00 9.98 -3.54
C ASP A 179 -10.65 11.43 -3.89
N THR A 180 -9.63 11.64 -4.73
CA THR A 180 -9.33 12.96 -5.31
C THR A 180 -10.46 13.39 -6.23
N ALA A 181 -11.10 14.52 -5.91
CA ALA A 181 -12.16 15.14 -6.73
C ALA A 181 -11.65 15.39 -8.16
N VAL A 182 -12.52 15.25 -9.15
CA VAL A 182 -12.10 15.25 -10.57
C VAL A 182 -11.56 16.62 -10.97
N GLU A 183 -12.20 17.67 -10.48
CA GLU A 183 -11.85 19.08 -10.62
C GLU A 183 -10.43 19.40 -10.12
N ASP A 184 -9.98 18.77 -9.02
CA ASP A 184 -8.67 19.06 -8.42
C ASP A 184 -7.50 18.34 -9.13
N ARG A 185 -7.79 17.35 -9.98
CA ARG A 185 -6.75 16.48 -10.56
C ARG A 185 -5.84 17.24 -11.50
N GLN A 186 -6.40 18.15 -12.30
CA GLN A 186 -5.60 18.89 -13.29
C GLN A 186 -4.63 19.84 -12.59
N ASP A 187 -5.07 20.52 -11.52
CA ASP A 187 -4.22 21.41 -10.73
C ASP A 187 -3.03 20.69 -10.10
N LEU A 188 -3.24 19.47 -9.58
CA LEU A 188 -2.16 18.63 -9.06
C LEU A 188 -1.15 18.24 -10.15
N VAL A 189 -1.65 17.89 -11.34
CA VAL A 189 -0.83 17.54 -12.50
C VAL A 189 -0.01 18.74 -12.99
N ASP A 190 -0.64 19.90 -13.12
CA ASP A 190 0.01 21.13 -13.58
C ASP A 190 1.07 21.59 -12.58
N LYS A 191 0.74 21.55 -11.28
CA LYS A 191 1.69 21.84 -10.20
C LYS A 191 2.87 20.88 -10.22
N PHE A 192 2.66 19.60 -10.53
CA PHE A 192 3.76 18.65 -10.65
C PHE A 192 4.58 18.88 -11.93
N ASN A 193 3.96 19.19 -13.07
CA ASN A 193 4.66 19.38 -14.35
C ASN A 193 5.38 20.73 -14.47
N ALA A 194 5.06 21.71 -13.62
CA ALA A 194 5.76 23.00 -13.58
C ALA A 194 7.29 22.84 -13.46
N LYS A 195 8.04 23.63 -14.25
CA LYS A 195 9.50 23.57 -14.35
C LYS A 195 10.19 23.87 -13.01
N ASP A 196 9.59 24.74 -12.21
CA ASP A 196 10.01 25.17 -10.88
C ASP A 196 9.20 24.52 -9.75
N SER A 197 8.51 23.41 -10.05
CA SER A 197 7.71 22.68 -9.06
C SER A 197 8.56 22.29 -7.85
N PRO A 198 8.12 22.62 -6.62
CA PRO A 198 8.79 22.16 -5.41
C PRO A 198 8.54 20.67 -5.13
N LEU A 199 7.61 20.04 -5.87
CA LEU A 199 7.23 18.64 -5.67
C LEU A 199 8.31 17.71 -6.20
N PHE A 200 8.87 16.89 -5.32
CA PHE A 200 9.87 15.90 -5.70
C PHE A 200 9.22 14.64 -6.31
N THR A 201 8.12 14.17 -5.72
CA THR A 201 7.49 12.90 -6.11
C THR A 201 5.97 13.02 -6.22
N PHE A 202 5.35 12.11 -6.95
CA PHE A 202 3.89 11.99 -7.04
C PHE A 202 3.51 10.56 -6.68
N ILE A 203 2.74 10.37 -5.60
CA ILE A 203 2.21 9.06 -5.21
C ILE A 203 0.81 8.88 -5.81
N LEU A 204 0.56 7.74 -6.46
CA LEU A 204 -0.70 7.48 -7.16
C LEU A 204 -1.25 6.09 -6.84
N SER A 205 -2.57 6.00 -6.75
CA SER A 205 -3.20 4.69 -6.87
C SER A 205 -3.12 4.23 -8.32
N THR A 206 -2.76 2.97 -8.57
CA THR A 206 -2.58 2.48 -9.95
C THR A 206 -3.85 2.62 -10.79
N ARG A 207 -5.03 2.52 -10.16
CA ARG A 207 -6.32 2.70 -10.83
C ARG A 207 -6.59 4.15 -11.22
N ALA A 208 -6.27 5.11 -10.34
CA ALA A 208 -6.45 6.52 -10.65
C ALA A 208 -5.43 7.02 -11.68
N GLY A 209 -4.23 6.40 -11.72
CA GLY A 209 -3.25 6.60 -12.78
C GLY A 209 -3.73 6.21 -14.19
N GLY A 210 -4.75 5.36 -14.31
CA GLY A 210 -5.33 4.95 -15.61
C GLY A 210 -6.19 6.00 -16.30
N GLN A 211 -6.43 7.17 -15.69
CA GLN A 211 -7.38 8.17 -16.18
C GLN A 211 -6.84 9.14 -17.26
N GLY A 212 -5.78 8.79 -17.99
CA GLY A 212 -5.35 9.57 -19.15
C GLY A 212 -4.49 10.82 -18.85
N LEU A 213 -4.15 11.07 -17.58
CA LEU A 213 -3.33 12.21 -17.15
C LEU A 213 -1.91 12.15 -17.73
N ASN A 214 -1.31 13.33 -17.96
CA ASN A 214 0.02 13.49 -18.54
C ASN A 214 1.01 13.97 -17.47
N LEU A 215 1.97 13.14 -17.08
CA LEU A 215 2.90 13.42 -15.98
C LEU A 215 4.34 13.53 -16.50
N THR A 216 4.55 14.39 -17.51
CA THR A 216 5.85 14.59 -18.17
C THR A 216 6.93 15.16 -17.26
N GLY A 217 6.56 15.74 -16.12
CA GLY A 217 7.48 16.21 -15.10
C GLY A 217 8.26 15.10 -14.39
N ALA A 218 7.89 13.82 -14.59
CA ALA A 218 8.58 12.65 -14.06
C ALA A 218 9.41 11.94 -15.13
N ASP A 219 10.53 11.37 -14.70
CA ASP A 219 11.41 10.52 -15.54
C ASP A 219 11.60 9.11 -14.95
N THR A 220 10.98 8.84 -13.80
CA THR A 220 11.11 7.56 -13.12
C THR A 220 9.74 7.06 -12.68
N VAL A 221 9.47 5.77 -12.84
CA VAL A 221 8.27 5.10 -12.35
C VAL A 221 8.68 4.03 -11.34
N ILE A 222 8.09 4.06 -10.16
CA ILE A 222 8.29 3.07 -9.10
C ILE A 222 6.96 2.37 -8.83
N LEU A 223 6.86 1.10 -9.20
CA LEU A 223 5.74 0.25 -8.82
C LEU A 223 6.05 -0.36 -7.44
N HIS A 224 5.44 0.20 -6.40
CA HIS A 224 5.64 -0.25 -5.02
C HIS A 224 5.05 -1.66 -4.82
N ASP A 225 3.96 -1.96 -5.50
CA ASP A 225 3.39 -3.29 -5.61
C ASP A 225 2.74 -3.53 -6.97
N VAL A 226 2.87 -4.77 -7.45
CA VAL A 226 2.58 -5.19 -8.83
C VAL A 226 1.17 -5.78 -8.93
N ASP A 227 0.48 -5.54 -10.04
CA ASP A 227 -0.81 -6.17 -10.33
C ASP A 227 -0.65 -7.53 -11.03
N PHE A 228 -1.62 -8.43 -10.82
CA PHE A 228 -1.66 -9.72 -11.52
C PHE A 228 -2.01 -9.56 -13.02
N ASN A 229 -2.57 -8.42 -13.40
CA ASN A 229 -2.80 -8.01 -14.77
C ASN A 229 -1.72 -6.99 -15.19
N PRO A 230 -0.73 -7.41 -15.99
CA PRO A 230 0.37 -6.54 -16.40
C PRO A 230 -0.08 -5.31 -17.22
N GLN A 231 -1.30 -5.29 -17.76
CA GLN A 231 -1.83 -4.12 -18.45
C GLN A 231 -2.07 -2.94 -17.51
N ILE A 232 -2.46 -3.21 -16.27
CA ILE A 232 -2.72 -2.16 -15.28
C ILE A 232 -1.40 -1.43 -14.99
N ASP A 233 -0.33 -2.18 -14.78
CA ASP A 233 1.00 -1.62 -14.54
C ASP A 233 1.57 -0.92 -15.79
N ARG A 234 1.35 -1.48 -16.99
CA ARG A 234 1.76 -0.83 -18.25
C ARG A 234 1.08 0.51 -18.45
N GLN A 235 -0.21 0.63 -18.13
CA GLN A 235 -0.91 1.92 -18.21
C GLN A 235 -0.35 2.98 -17.26
N ALA A 236 0.17 2.55 -16.10
CA ALA A 236 0.88 3.42 -15.17
C ALA A 236 2.26 3.83 -15.71
N GLU A 237 2.99 2.92 -16.37
CA GLU A 237 4.26 3.22 -17.04
C GLU A 237 4.08 4.20 -18.22
N ASP A 238 3.02 4.02 -19.00
CA ASP A 238 2.64 4.88 -20.14
C ASP A 238 2.36 6.33 -19.71
N ARG A 239 2.19 6.61 -18.40
CA ARG A 239 2.05 7.99 -17.89
C ARG A 239 3.31 8.82 -18.02
N CYS A 240 4.47 8.18 -17.94
CA CYS A 240 5.78 8.81 -18.16
C CYS A 240 6.26 8.63 -19.61
N HIS A 241 5.93 7.50 -20.24
CA HIS A 241 6.29 7.16 -21.63
C HIS A 241 5.32 7.77 -22.65
N ARG A 242 5.16 9.10 -22.65
CA ARG A 242 4.29 9.80 -23.63
C ARG A 242 5.09 10.68 -24.59
N LEU A 243 4.51 10.94 -25.76
CA LEU A 243 5.02 11.91 -26.74
C LEU A 243 5.27 13.27 -26.05
N GLY A 244 6.51 13.76 -26.09
CA GLY A 244 6.96 14.97 -25.38
C GLY A 244 7.90 14.71 -24.20
N GLN A 245 8.11 13.45 -23.79
CA GLN A 245 9.15 13.09 -22.83
C GLN A 245 10.53 13.09 -23.49
N GLU A 246 11.43 13.94 -23.03
CA GLU A 246 12.81 14.06 -23.55
C GLU A 246 13.81 13.17 -22.80
N LYS A 247 13.47 12.74 -21.57
CA LYS A 247 14.35 11.92 -20.73
C LYS A 247 14.04 10.42 -20.86
N THR A 248 15.07 9.60 -20.73
CA THR A 248 14.92 8.14 -20.62
C THR A 248 14.11 7.80 -19.37
N VAL A 249 12.93 7.21 -19.56
CA VAL A 249 12.10 6.78 -18.44
C VAL A 249 12.61 5.46 -17.87
N THR A 250 12.83 5.45 -16.55
CA THR A 250 13.28 4.24 -15.82
C THR A 250 12.15 3.66 -14.98
N VAL A 251 11.91 2.35 -15.09
CA VAL A 251 10.86 1.66 -14.34
C VAL A 251 11.46 0.72 -13.29
N TYR A 252 11.20 1.01 -12.02
CA TYR A 252 11.51 0.15 -10.87
C TYR A 252 10.27 -0.63 -10.45
N ARG A 253 10.42 -1.93 -10.21
CA ARG A 253 9.37 -2.79 -9.62
C ARG A 253 9.92 -3.37 -8.32
N LEU A 254 9.27 -3.05 -7.20
CA LEU A 254 9.68 -3.50 -5.88
C LEU A 254 9.06 -4.87 -5.58
N VAL A 255 9.92 -5.89 -5.50
CA VAL A 255 9.51 -7.29 -5.29
C VAL A 255 10.17 -7.81 -4.02
N THR A 256 9.36 -8.16 -3.02
CA THR A 256 9.88 -8.79 -1.79
C THR A 256 10.24 -10.25 -2.08
N LYS A 257 11.51 -10.61 -1.89
CA LYS A 257 12.02 -11.99 -2.08
C LYS A 257 11.36 -12.96 -1.09
N ASP A 258 11.21 -14.21 -1.50
CA ASP A 258 10.68 -15.32 -0.69
C ASP A 258 9.24 -15.04 -0.20
N SER A 259 8.48 -14.31 -1.02
CA SER A 259 7.14 -13.83 -0.70
C SER A 259 6.14 -14.07 -1.84
N VAL A 260 4.89 -13.70 -1.59
CA VAL A 260 3.82 -13.75 -2.61
C VAL A 260 4.11 -12.86 -3.83
N ASP A 261 4.95 -11.83 -3.69
CA ASP A 261 5.28 -10.90 -4.78
C ASP A 261 5.95 -11.62 -5.96
N GLU A 262 6.86 -12.56 -5.71
CA GLU A 262 7.55 -13.31 -6.76
C GLU A 262 6.56 -14.12 -7.62
N LYS A 263 5.53 -14.70 -6.97
CA LYS A 263 4.46 -15.41 -7.67
C LYS A 263 3.60 -14.47 -8.51
N ILE A 264 3.29 -13.28 -7.99
CA ILE A 264 2.50 -12.28 -8.73
C ILE A 264 3.24 -11.84 -9.99
N VAL A 265 4.54 -11.54 -9.87
CA VAL A 265 5.39 -11.16 -10.99
C VAL A 265 5.48 -12.29 -12.02
N ALA A 266 5.69 -13.53 -11.58
CA ALA A 266 5.74 -14.69 -12.47
C ALA A 266 4.42 -14.88 -13.26
N ILE A 267 3.26 -14.72 -12.59
CA ILE A 267 1.95 -14.77 -13.24
C ILE A 267 1.77 -13.63 -14.25
N ALA A 268 2.17 -12.41 -13.89
CA ALA A 268 2.10 -11.26 -14.78
C ALA A 268 2.96 -11.46 -16.04
N GLU A 269 4.16 -12.02 -15.89
CA GLU A 269 5.06 -12.35 -17.00
C GLU A 269 4.52 -13.45 -17.90
N GLN A 270 3.93 -14.49 -17.32
CA GLN A 270 3.28 -15.55 -18.09
C GLN A 270 2.12 -15.01 -18.95
N LYS A 271 1.30 -14.10 -18.39
CA LYS A 271 0.21 -13.45 -19.12
C LYS A 271 0.68 -12.51 -20.22
N ASN A 272 1.83 -11.85 -20.03
CA ASN A 272 2.45 -11.08 -21.10
C ASN A 272 2.95 -11.99 -22.22
N ALA A 273 3.62 -13.10 -21.88
CA ALA A 273 4.19 -14.03 -22.85
C ALA A 273 3.14 -14.80 -23.65
N SER A 274 2.02 -15.20 -23.04
CA SER A 274 0.93 -15.90 -23.73
C SER A 274 0.20 -15.02 -24.73
N ARG A 275 0.14 -13.71 -24.50
CA ARG A 275 -0.46 -12.75 -25.45
C ARG A 275 0.43 -12.43 -26.63
N CYS A 276 1.75 -12.36 -26.46
CA CYS A 276 2.65 -12.21 -27.62
C CYS A 276 2.63 -13.42 -28.58
N ARG A 277 2.07 -14.57 -28.15
CA ARG A 277 1.94 -15.79 -28.98
C ARG A 277 0.58 -15.95 -29.66
N ASN A 278 -0.40 -15.12 -29.33
CA ASN A 278 -1.70 -15.10 -30.01
C ASN A 278 -1.89 -13.71 -30.66
N PRO A 279 -1.43 -13.53 -31.92
CA PRO A 279 -1.68 -12.31 -32.70
C PRO A 279 -3.18 -12.12 -32.99
#